data_AF-A0A1J5BTQ6-F1
#
_entry.id   AF-A0A1J5BTQ6-F1
#
_cell.length_a   1.000
_cell.length_b   1.000
_cell.length_c   1.000
_cell.angle_alpha   90.00
_cell.angle_beta   90.00
_cell.angle_gamma   90.00
#
_symmetry.space_group_name_H-M   'P 1'
#
loop_
_entity.id
_entity.type
_entity.pdbx_description
1 polymer ?
#
loop_
_entity_poly.entity_id
_entity_poly.type
_entity_poly.pdbx_seq_one_letter_code
_entity_poly.pdbx_strand_id
1 'polypeptide(L)' 'MIARLLMRLYVTAAAIAAVGALAYIYLQPPESMRRSADGVPYFSSRVSHPVTGEPLRLNDLAQHYKGARR' A
#
# COMPACT_ATOMS: atom_id res chain seq x y z
N MET A 1 -39.69 -6.53 -18.21
CA MET A 1 -38.50 -7.36 -18.53
C MET A 1 -37.24 -6.52 -18.75
N ILE A 2 -37.29 -5.43 -19.52
CA ILE A 2 -36.14 -4.54 -19.81
C ILE A 2 -35.43 -4.03 -18.55
N ALA A 3 -36.15 -3.54 -17.54
CA ALA A 3 -35.53 -3.05 -16.30
C ALA A 3 -34.67 -4.11 -15.58
N ARG A 4 -35.09 -5.39 -15.59
CA ARG A 4 -34.30 -6.49 -15.02
C ARG A 4 -33.04 -6.78 -15.83
N LEU A 5 -33.10 -6.63 -17.16
CA LEU A 5 -31.95 -6.80 -18.04
C LEU A 5 -30.92 -5.67 -17.82
N LEU A 6 -31.39 -4.42 -17.76
CA LEU A 6 -30.54 -3.25 -17.49
C LEU A 6 -29.85 -3.37 -16.12
N MET A 7 -30.59 -3.79 -15.09
CA MET A 7 -30.03 -3.99 -13.75
C MET A 7 -28.95 -5.08 -13.76
N ARG A 8 -29.17 -6.19 -14.47
CA ARG A 8 -28.15 -7.26 -14.60
C ARG A 8 -26.91 -6.77 -15.32
N LEU A 9 -27.05 -6.03 -16.42
CA LEU A 9 -25.92 -5.46 -17.15
C LEU A 9 -25.12 -4.49 -16.27
N TYR A 10 -25.81 -3.60 -15.55
CA TYR A 10 -25.19 -2.67 -14.62
C TYR A 10 -24.38 -3.40 -13.54
N VAL A 11 -24.99 -4.38 -12.86
CA VAL A 11 -24.32 -5.14 -11.80
C VAL A 11 -23.11 -5.90 -12.34
N THR A 12 -23.24 -6.54 -13.50
CA THR A 12 -22.13 -7.28 -14.12
C THR A 12 -21.00 -6.33 -14.50
N ALA A 13 -21.30 -5.19 -15.11
CA ALA A 13 -20.29 -4.19 -15.47
C ALA A 13 -19.59 -3.61 -14.22
N ALA A 14 -20.35 -3.29 -13.18
CA ALA A 14 -19.81 -2.79 -11.91
C ALA A 14 -18.92 -3.83 -11.23
N ALA A 15 -19.31 -5.10 -11.21
CA ALA A 15 -18.52 -6.18 -10.65
C ALA A 15 -17.20 -6.37 -11.42
N ILE A 16 -17.25 -6.36 -12.76
CA ILE A 16 -16.05 -6.44 -13.60
C ILE A 16 -15.12 -5.25 -13.34
N ALA A 17 -15.66 -4.03 -13.27
CA ALA A 17 -14.88 -2.84 -12.98
C ALA A 17 -14.23 -2.90 -11.60
N ALA A 18 -14.96 -3.34 -10.57
CA ALA A 18 -14.44 -3.46 -9.21
C ALA A 18 -13.32 -4.50 -9.11
N VAL A 19 -13.56 -5.71 -9.64
CA VAL A 19 -12.55 -6.80 -9.64
C VAL A 19 -11.34 -6.41 -10.48
N GLY A 20 -11.55 -5.80 -11.65
CA GLY A 20 -10.49 -5.34 -12.53
C GLY A 20 -9.63 -4.24 -11.89
N ALA A 21 -10.25 -3.25 -11.27
CA ALA A 21 -9.54 -2.18 -10.56
C ALA A 21 -8.73 -2.73 -9.38
N LEU A 22 -9.31 -3.67 -8.63
CA LEU A 22 -8.59 -4.31 -7.53
C LEU A 22 -7.38 -5.09 -8.05
N ALA A 23 -7.57 -5.94 -9.07
CA ALA A 23 -6.48 -6.69 -9.69
C ALA A 23 -5.37 -5.76 -10.22
N TYR A 24 -5.75 -4.65 -10.86
CA TYR A 24 -4.82 -3.65 -11.35
C TYR A 24 -3.96 -3.03 -10.23
N ILE A 25 -4.57 -2.66 -9.11
CA ILE A 25 -3.86 -2.08 -7.95
C ILE A 25 -2.86 -3.09 -7.36
N TYR A 26 -3.18 -4.38 -7.33
CA TYR A 26 -2.24 -5.40 -6.84
C TYR A 26 -1.09 -5.68 -7.81
N LEU A 27 -1.34 -5.63 -9.12
CA LEU A 27 -0.31 -5.81 -10.15
C LEU A 27 0.63 -4.59 -10.25
N GLN A 28 0.06 -3.39 -10.12
CA GLN A 28 0.79 -2.12 -10.20
C GLN A 28 0.52 -1.30 -8.94
N PRO A 29 1.13 -1.67 -7.80
CA PRO A 29 0.88 -1.01 -6.53
C PRO A 29 1.26 0.46 -6.61
N PRO A 30 0.35 1.38 -6.23
CA PRO A 30 0.66 2.79 -6.13
C PRO A 30 1.77 3.01 -5.09
N GLU A 31 2.46 4.14 -5.17
CA GLU A 31 3.60 4.40 -4.28
C GLU A 31 3.25 4.29 -2.80
N SER A 32 2.01 4.65 -2.43
CA SER A 32 1.50 4.53 -1.06
C SER A 32 1.48 3.10 -0.51
N MET A 33 1.40 2.11 -1.39
CA MET A 33 1.42 0.69 -1.04
C MET A 33 2.83 0.08 -1.05
N ARG A 34 3.84 0.82 -1.51
CA ARG A 34 5.22 0.33 -1.55
C ARG A 34 5.81 0.24 -0.14
N ARG A 35 6.57 -0.83 0.09
CA ARG A 35 7.30 -1.09 1.33
C ARG A 35 8.76 -1.38 0.98
N SER A 36 9.67 -1.09 1.91
CA SER A 36 11.08 -1.44 1.77
C SER A 36 11.27 -2.95 1.84
N ALA A 37 12.47 -3.44 1.49
CA ALA A 37 12.84 -4.84 1.68
C ALA A 37 12.69 -5.29 3.15
N ASP A 38 12.75 -4.34 4.09
CA ASP A 38 12.55 -4.57 5.50
C ASP A 38 11.08 -4.57 5.95
N GLY A 39 10.14 -4.36 5.02
CA GLY A 39 8.70 -4.34 5.26
C GLY A 39 8.17 -2.97 5.71
N VAL A 40 9.00 -1.93 5.73
CA VAL A 40 8.62 -0.59 6.21
C VAL A 40 7.91 0.19 5.09
N PRO A 41 6.68 0.70 5.30
CA PRO A 41 5.98 1.52 4.31
C PRO A 41 6.75 2.79 3.94
N TYR A 42 6.76 3.16 2.66
CA TYR A 42 7.52 4.33 2.18
C TYR A 42 7.02 5.65 2.77
N PHE A 43 5.71 5.74 3.03
CA PHE A 43 5.05 6.89 3.66
C PHE A 43 4.91 6.76 5.17
N SER A 44 5.70 5.89 5.79
CA SER A 44 5.73 5.80 7.26
C SER A 44 6.30 7.09 7.86
N SER A 45 5.75 7.49 9.01
CA SER A 45 6.19 8.70 9.72
C SER A 45 7.64 8.58 10.17
N ARG A 46 8.34 9.71 10.25
CA ARG A 46 9.67 9.76 10.87
C ARG A 46 9.52 9.70 12.39
N VAL A 47 10.45 9.03 13.05
CA VAL A 47 10.51 8.91 14.52
C VAL A 47 11.62 9.80 15.03
N SER A 48 11.43 10.45 16.19
CA SER A 48 12.48 11.29 16.78
C SER A 48 13.55 10.43 17.45
N HIS A 49 14.82 10.76 17.22
CA HIS A 49 15.93 10.12 17.92
C HIS A 49 15.92 10.54 19.40
N PRO A 50 15.90 9.60 20.37
CA PRO A 50 15.67 9.94 21.78
C PRO A 50 16.78 10.79 22.41
N VAL A 51 18.01 10.68 21.88
CA VAL A 51 19.18 11.43 22.38
C VAL A 51 19.37 12.78 21.66
N THR A 52 19.19 12.84 20.34
CA THR A 52 19.55 14.02 19.53
C THR A 52 18.33 14.81 19.04
N GLY A 53 17.13 14.26 19.14
CA GLY A 53 15.88 14.85 18.64
C GLY A 53 15.69 14.74 17.12
N GLU A 54 16.74 14.38 16.37
CA GLU A 54 16.74 14.35 14.90
C GLU A 54 15.71 13.36 14.32
N PRO A 55 15.09 13.66 13.16
CA PRO A 55 14.10 12.80 12.54
C PRO A 55 14.76 11.59 11.86
N LEU A 56 14.53 10.41 12.42
CA LEU A 56 15.04 9.14 11.96
C LEU A 56 14.00 8.41 11.09
N ARG A 57 14.45 7.77 10.00
CA ARG A 57 13.55 6.96 9.16
C ARG A 57 13.36 5.60 9.82
N LEU A 58 12.12 5.09 9.82
CA LEU A 58 11.81 3.77 10.38
C LEU A 58 12.58 2.63 9.71
N ASN A 59 12.91 2.77 8.43
CA ASN A 59 13.72 1.77 7.73
C ASN A 59 15.15 1.66 8.30
N ASP A 60 15.72 2.77 8.76
CA ASP A 60 17.05 2.80 9.35
C ASP A 60 17.07 2.04 10.69
N LEU A 61 16.01 2.22 11.49
CA LEU A 61 15.78 1.48 12.72
C LEU A 61 15.60 -0.02 12.45
N ALA A 62 14.75 -0.39 11.49
CA ALA A 62 14.52 -1.78 11.13
C ALA A 62 15.83 -2.49 10.72
N GLN A 63 16.67 -1.82 9.93
CA GLN A 63 17.97 -2.35 9.52
C GLN A 63 18.96 -2.45 10.68
N HIS A 64 18.95 -1.49 11.59
CA HIS A 64 19.79 -1.50 12.78
C HIS A 64 19.44 -2.69 13.69
N TYR A 65 18.15 -2.91 14.00
CA TYR A 65 17.72 -4.03 14.84
C TYR A 65 17.89 -5.41 14.18
N LYS A 66 17.87 -5.47 12.84
CA LYS A 66 18.20 -6.70 12.10
C LYS A 66 19.70 -6.98 12.02
N GLY A 67 20.56 -6.09 12.51
CA GLY A 67 22.02 -6.22 12.41
C GLY A 67 22.58 -6.01 11.00
N ALA A 68 21.78 -5.49 10.06
CA ALA A 68 22.19 -5.25 8.68
C ALA A 68 23.02 -3.96 8.52
N ARG A 69 22.91 -3.04 9.48
CA ARG A 69 23.70 -1.81 9.53
C ARG A 69 24.76 -1.95 10.63
N ARG A 70 25.97 -2.35 10.23
CA ARG A 70 27.17 -2.31 11.08
C ARG A 70 27.85 -0.95 10.94
#